data_AF-A0A1F9G0E4-F1
#
_entry.id   AF-A0A1F9G0E4-F1
#
_cell.length_a   1.000
_cell.length_b   1.000
_cell.length_c   1.000
_cell.angle_alpha   90.00
_cell.angle_beta   90.00
_cell.angle_gamma   90.00
#
_symmetry.space_group_name_H-M   'P 1'
#
loop_
_entity.id
_entity.type
_entity.pdbx_description
1 polymer ?
#
loop_
_entity_poly.entity_id
_entity_poly.type
_entity_poly.pdbx_seq_one_letter_code
_entity_poly.pdbx_strand_id
1 'polypeptide(L)'
;MFGELVAVCYREDRYAIPRALIKREARRRLDTIVREEGKDPRSFGRAFVKAVEAAALAELKTKTIPRTRLCDVVWDTKRGELRVFGRGALATERVASLVERTFQIRVELASYPARAFGLDLGSRAGGVLDRLAPGWLFPDLARGQENAPDEEAA
;
A
#
# COMPACT_ATOMS: atom_id res chain seq x y z
N MET A 1 -12.69 9.02 -25.16
CA MET A 1 -13.64 7.92 -24.96
C MET A 1 -13.69 7.13 -26.25
N PHE A 2 -13.49 5.81 -26.20
CA PHE A 2 -13.50 4.96 -27.40
C PHE A 2 -14.62 3.93 -27.21
N GLY A 3 -15.80 4.23 -27.77
CA GLY A 3 -17.02 3.47 -27.47
C GLY A 3 -17.38 3.54 -25.98
N GLU A 4 -17.64 2.38 -25.38
CA GLU A 4 -18.07 2.22 -23.98
C GLU A 4 -16.90 2.10 -22.99
N LEU A 5 -15.67 2.29 -23.48
CA LEU A 5 -14.44 2.20 -22.69
C LEU A 5 -13.99 3.58 -22.18
N VAL A 6 -13.80 3.65 -20.87
CA VAL A 6 -13.27 4.81 -20.16
C VAL A 6 -11.89 4.47 -19.62
N ALA A 7 -10.84 5.09 -20.15
CA ALA A 7 -9.48 4.95 -19.65
C ALA A 7 -9.20 6.06 -18.62
N VAL A 8 -8.81 5.67 -17.41
CA VAL A 8 -8.40 6.57 -16.32
C VAL A 8 -7.07 6.08 -15.74
N CYS A 9 -6.35 6.97 -15.08
CA CYS A 9 -5.10 6.63 -14.41
C CYS A 9 -5.27 6.82 -12.90
N TYR A 10 -4.97 5.78 -12.13
CA TYR A 10 -4.82 5.87 -10.69
C TYR A 10 -3.41 6.37 -10.36
N ARG A 11 -3.34 7.46 -9.60
CA ARG A 11 -2.08 8.03 -9.13
C ARG A 11 -2.02 8.01 -7.60
N GLU A 12 -0.91 7.51 -7.08
CA GLU A 12 -0.60 7.54 -5.66
C GLU A 12 0.77 8.20 -5.44
N ASP A 13 0.78 9.27 -4.64
CA ASP A 13 2.00 9.97 -4.26
C ASP A 13 2.40 9.59 -2.83
N ARG A 14 3.60 9.04 -2.67
CA ARG A 14 4.15 8.64 -1.37
C ARG A 14 5.44 9.37 -1.05
N TYR A 15 5.47 10.09 0.07
CA TYR A 15 6.70 10.63 0.63
C TYR A 15 7.53 9.52 1.27
N ALA A 16 8.67 9.20 0.68
CA ALA A 16 9.60 8.20 1.20
C ALA A 16 10.74 8.88 1.99
N ILE A 17 10.39 9.49 3.14
CA ILE A 17 11.37 10.19 3.99
C ILE A 17 11.97 9.18 4.99
N PRO A 18 13.29 8.96 4.98
CA PRO A 18 13.93 8.03 5.92
C PRO A 18 13.75 8.48 7.38
N ARG A 19 13.43 7.54 8.27
CA ARG A 19 13.24 7.84 9.71
C ARG A 19 14.48 8.43 10.36
N ALA A 20 15.67 8.00 9.93
CA ALA A 20 16.94 8.55 10.40
C ALA A 20 17.07 10.06 10.09
N LEU A 21 16.59 10.50 8.92
CA LEU A 21 16.62 11.91 8.54
C LEU A 21 15.67 12.75 9.40
N ILE A 22 14.46 12.25 9.67
CA ILE A 22 13.50 12.90 10.57
C ILE A 22 14.12 13.08 11.96
N LYS A 23 14.72 12.01 12.52
CA LYS A 23 15.38 12.06 13.83
C LYS A 23 16.55 13.05 13.86
N ARG A 24 17.34 13.10 12.78
CA ARG A 24 18.48 14.03 12.67
C ARG A 24 18.01 15.49 12.71
N GLU A 25 17.01 15.85 11.91
CA GLU A 25 16.48 17.21 11.89
C GLU A 25 15.76 17.56 13.19
N ALA A 26 15.01 16.62 13.78
CA ALA A 26 14.39 16.82 15.08
C ALA A 26 15.42 17.08 16.19
N ARG A 27 16.51 16.30 16.22
CA ARG A 27 17.61 16.50 17.17
C ARG A 27 18.28 17.86 16.99
N ARG A 28 18.58 18.25 15.75
CA ARG A 28 19.16 19.57 15.45
C ARG A 28 18.29 20.71 15.99
N ARG A 29 16.97 20.63 15.83
CA ARG A 29 16.03 21.63 16.36
C ARG A 29 16.00 21.64 17.89
N LEU A 30 15.98 20.46 18.53
CA LEU A 30 16.06 20.37 19.99
C LEU A 30 17.36 21.00 20.52
N ASP A 31 18.49 20.72 19.88
CA ASP A 31 19.79 21.30 20.24
C ASP A 31 19.78 22.84 20.10
N THR A 32 19.09 23.38 19.09
CA THR A 32 18.88 24.83 18.94
C THR A 32 18.04 25.40 20.10
N ILE A 33 16.91 24.76 20.44
CA ILE A 33 16.05 25.21 21.54
C ILE A 33 16.79 25.23 22.87
N VAL A 34 17.61 24.21 23.15
CA VAL A 34 18.45 24.15 24.36
C VAL A 34 19.44 25.30 24.40
N ARG A 35 20.06 25.64 23.27
CA ARG A 35 21.04 26.73 23.18
C ARG A 35 20.40 28.11 23.31
N GLU A 36 19.24 28.32 22.70
CA GLU A 36 18.57 29.63 22.66
C GLU A 36 17.76 29.92 23.92
N GLU A 37 17.05 28.91 24.44
CA GLU A 37 16.17 29.07 25.60
C GLU A 37 16.82 28.63 26.92
N GLY A 38 18.05 28.09 26.87
CA GLY A 38 18.77 27.60 28.05
C GLY A 38 18.09 26.43 28.77
N LYS A 39 17.15 25.74 28.12
CA LYS A 39 16.37 24.65 28.72
C LYS A 39 17.20 23.39 28.88
N ASP A 40 17.07 22.71 30.02
CA ASP A 40 17.68 21.40 30.24
C ASP A 40 17.08 20.37 29.23
N PRO A 41 17.89 19.67 28.43
CA PRO A 41 17.44 18.60 27.54
C PRO A 41 16.57 17.54 28.23
N ARG A 42 16.79 17.30 29.52
CA ARG A 42 16.02 16.31 30.32
C ARG A 42 14.60 16.78 30.66
N SER A 43 14.30 18.07 30.50
CA SER A 43 12.97 18.64 30.74
C SER A 43 11.99 18.38 29.59
N PHE A 44 12.47 17.92 28.43
CA PHE A 44 11.60 17.65 27.28
C PHE A 44 10.77 16.38 27.49
N GLY A 45 9.47 16.56 27.72
CA GLY A 45 8.51 15.47 27.73
C GLY A 45 8.38 14.76 26.37
N ARG A 46 7.95 13.49 26.39
CA ARG A 46 7.75 12.67 25.17
C ARG A 46 6.81 13.31 24.15
N ALA A 47 5.78 14.01 24.61
CA ALA A 47 4.83 14.72 23.75
C ALA A 47 5.51 15.85 22.98
N PHE A 48 6.38 16.61 23.64
CA PHE A 48 7.14 17.70 23.03
C PHE A 48 8.09 17.17 21.95
N VAL A 49 8.85 16.12 22.25
CA VAL A 49 9.75 15.49 21.27
C VAL A 49 8.99 15.01 20.03
N LYS A 50 7.82 14.38 20.21
CA LYS A 50 6.95 13.97 19.08
C LYS A 50 6.47 15.16 18.26
N ALA A 51 6.13 16.29 18.90
CA ALA A 51 5.72 17.50 18.20
C ALA A 51 6.88 18.06 17.34
N VAL A 52 8.11 18.05 17.86
CA VAL A 52 9.31 18.46 17.12
C VAL A 52 9.59 17.51 15.94
N GLU A 53 9.47 16.19 16.14
CA GLU A 53 9.59 15.21 15.04
C GLU A 53 8.52 15.42 13.96
N ALA A 54 7.27 15.70 14.35
CA ALA A 54 6.18 15.97 13.42
C ALA A 54 6.43 17.26 12.61
N ALA A 55 6.93 18.32 13.26
CA ALA A 55 7.29 19.56 12.61
C ALA A 55 8.51 19.40 11.68
N ALA A 56 9.48 18.55 12.05
CA ALA A 56 10.59 18.18 11.18
C ALA A 56 10.12 17.39 9.95
N LEU A 57 9.21 16.44 10.15
CA LEU A 57 8.59 15.69 9.05
C LEU A 57 7.82 16.60 8.10
N ALA A 58 7.04 17.56 8.61
CA ALA A 58 6.29 18.51 7.80
C ALA A 58 7.21 19.36 6.90
N GLU A 59 8.31 19.89 7.46
CA GLU A 59 9.31 20.62 6.67
C GLU A 59 9.98 19.72 5.63
N LEU A 60 10.40 18.51 6.02
CA LEU A 60 11.02 17.55 5.10
C LEU A 60 10.10 17.18 3.93
N LYS A 61 8.77 17.10 4.15
CA LYS A 61 7.80 16.87 3.07
C LYS A 61 7.82 17.99 2.03
N THR A 62 7.96 19.26 2.44
CA THR A 62 8.03 20.38 1.48
C THR A 62 9.28 20.34 0.60
N LYS A 63 10.36 19.71 1.09
CA LYS A 63 11.66 19.60 0.41
C LYS A 63 11.83 18.29 -0.35
N THR A 64 10.93 17.33 -0.16
CA THR A 64 11.06 15.97 -0.72
C THR A 64 10.07 15.79 -1.86
N ILE A 65 10.57 15.44 -3.05
CA ILE A 65 9.71 15.06 -4.17
C ILE A 65 9.03 13.72 -3.83
N PRO A 66 7.70 13.63 -3.87
CA PRO A 66 7.02 12.37 -3.60
C PRO A 66 7.37 11.34 -4.67
N ARG A 67 7.44 10.07 -4.27
CA ARG A 67 7.50 8.96 -5.21
C ARG A 67 6.09 8.70 -5.72
N THR A 68 5.90 8.91 -7.02
CA THR A 68 4.63 8.65 -7.68
C THR A 68 4.56 7.21 -8.17
N ARG A 69 3.43 6.56 -7.92
CA ARG A 69 3.03 5.31 -8.57
C ARG A 69 1.82 5.58 -9.43
N LEU A 70 1.85 5.08 -10.66
CA LEU A 70 0.76 5.17 -11.62
C LEU A 70 0.27 3.76 -11.92
N CYS A 71 -1.03 3.64 -12.12
CA CYS A 71 -1.67 2.41 -12.57
C CYS A 71 -2.77 2.77 -13.55
N ASP A 72 -2.70 2.23 -14.76
CA ASP A 72 -3.71 2.49 -15.76
C ASP A 72 -4.93 1.62 -15.51
N VAL A 73 -6.11 2.19 -15.65
CA VAL A 73 -7.38 1.53 -15.40
C VAL A 73 -8.27 1.76 -16.60
N VAL A 74 -8.75 0.66 -17.20
CA VAL A 74 -9.74 0.71 -18.28
C VAL A 74 -11.05 0.19 -17.74
N TRP A 75 -12.05 1.05 -17.72
CA TRP A 75 -13.41 0.73 -17.33
C TRP A 75 -14.26 0.45 -18.56
N ASP A 76 -14.75 -0.78 -18.68
CA ASP A 76 -15.81 -1.15 -19.60
C ASP A 76 -17.17 -0.93 -18.91
N THR A 77 -17.81 0.18 -19.27
CA THR A 77 -19.06 0.62 -18.60
C THR A 77 -20.25 -0.25 -18.95
N LYS A 78 -20.26 -0.90 -20.13
CA LYS A 78 -21.32 -1.82 -20.53
C LYS A 78 -21.23 -3.14 -19.80
N ARG A 79 -20.02 -3.70 -19.69
CA ARG A 79 -19.81 -4.96 -18.97
C ARG A 79 -19.76 -4.78 -17.46
N GLY A 80 -19.65 -3.55 -16.97
CA GLY A 80 -19.45 -3.27 -15.55
C GLY A 80 -18.09 -3.76 -15.04
N GLU A 81 -17.07 -3.73 -15.89
CA GLU A 81 -15.76 -4.32 -15.59
C GLU A 81 -14.65 -3.27 -15.51
N LEU A 82 -13.79 -3.39 -14.50
CA LEU A 82 -12.57 -2.60 -14.36
C LEU A 82 -11.35 -3.49 -14.63
N ARG A 83 -10.51 -3.07 -15.56
CA ARG A 83 -9.24 -3.72 -15.88
C ARG A 83 -8.10 -2.84 -15.38
N VAL A 84 -7.36 -3.36 -14.40
CA VAL A 84 -6.29 -2.65 -13.72
C VAL A 84 -4.94 -3.15 -14.23
N PHE A 85 -4.18 -2.25 -14.84
CA PHE A 85 -2.84 -2.52 -15.39
C PHE A 85 -1.79 -2.05 -14.39
N GLY A 86 -1.50 -2.91 -13.42
CA GLY A 86 -0.52 -2.65 -12.37
C GLY A 86 0.20 -3.94 -11.98
N ARG A 87 1.40 -3.80 -11.41
CA ARG A 87 2.15 -4.96 -10.87
C ARG A 87 1.72 -5.21 -9.43
N GLY A 88 1.21 -6.42 -9.16
CA GLY A 88 0.89 -6.92 -7.82
C GLY A 88 -0.55 -6.67 -7.37
N ALA A 89 -1.06 -7.52 -6.47
CA ALA A 89 -2.44 -7.49 -5.97
C ALA A 89 -2.82 -6.18 -5.28
N LEU A 90 -1.84 -5.57 -4.57
CA LEU A 90 -2.04 -4.34 -3.84
C LEU A 90 -2.50 -3.16 -4.73
N ALA A 91 -2.07 -3.12 -5.99
CA ALA A 91 -2.51 -2.07 -6.92
C ALA A 91 -4.02 -2.21 -7.22
N THR A 92 -4.46 -3.44 -7.49
CA THR A 92 -5.86 -3.77 -7.76
C THR A 92 -6.75 -3.49 -6.55
N GLU A 93 -6.31 -3.88 -5.35
CA GLU A 93 -7.03 -3.58 -4.10
C GLU A 93 -7.19 -2.08 -3.87
N ARG A 94 -6.12 -1.30 -4.07
CA ARG A 94 -6.17 0.16 -3.91
C ARG A 94 -7.11 0.83 -4.89
N VAL A 95 -7.09 0.39 -6.16
CA VAL A 95 -8.01 0.88 -7.18
C VAL A 95 -9.45 0.50 -6.82
N ALA A 96 -9.71 -0.76 -6.44
CA ALA A 96 -11.03 -1.21 -6.01
C ALA A 96 -11.54 -0.36 -4.84
N SER A 97 -10.79 -0.23 -3.75
CA SER A 97 -11.17 0.60 -2.60
C SER A 97 -11.38 2.07 -2.94
N LEU A 98 -10.68 2.63 -3.93
CA LEU A 98 -10.93 3.99 -4.41
C LEU A 98 -12.26 4.08 -5.16
N VAL A 99 -12.51 3.15 -6.08
CA VAL A 99 -13.75 3.08 -6.87
C VAL A 99 -14.96 2.90 -5.96
N GLU A 100 -14.90 1.96 -5.01
CA GLU A 100 -16.01 1.70 -4.10
C GLU A 100 -16.37 2.94 -3.28
N ARG A 101 -15.36 3.65 -2.74
CA ARG A 101 -15.59 4.90 -1.99
C ARG A 101 -16.11 6.04 -2.87
N THR A 102 -15.64 6.12 -4.11
CA THR A 102 -15.99 7.24 -5.01
C THR A 102 -17.39 7.08 -5.57
N PHE A 103 -17.74 5.87 -6.01
CA PHE A 103 -18.99 5.58 -6.72
C PHE A 103 -20.04 4.88 -5.86
N GLN A 104 -19.70 4.51 -4.61
CA GLN A 104 -20.60 3.80 -3.70
C GLN A 104 -21.13 2.48 -4.30
N ILE A 105 -20.29 1.81 -5.10
CA ILE A 105 -20.57 0.49 -5.68
C ILE A 105 -19.65 -0.55 -5.04
N ARG A 106 -20.05 -1.82 -5.05
CA ARG A 106 -19.20 -2.93 -4.62
C ARG A 106 -18.38 -3.45 -5.81
N VAL A 107 -17.07 -3.62 -5.62
CA VAL A 107 -16.18 -4.17 -6.65
C VAL A 107 -15.75 -5.56 -6.24
N GLU A 108 -16.04 -6.55 -7.08
CA GLU A 108 -15.59 -7.91 -6.87
C GLU A 108 -14.33 -8.18 -7.68
N LEU A 109 -13.31 -8.74 -7.02
CA LEU A 109 -12.07 -9.09 -7.69
C LEU A 109 -12.33 -10.29 -8.62
N ALA A 110 -12.30 -10.04 -9.92
CA ALA A 110 -12.35 -11.12 -10.89
C ALA A 110 -10.96 -11.73 -11.08
N SER A 111 -10.85 -13.03 -10.81
CA SER A 111 -9.69 -13.83 -11.22
C SER A 111 -9.87 -14.27 -12.68
N TYR A 112 -8.88 -14.00 -13.54
CA TYR A 112 -8.86 -14.52 -14.92
C TYR A 112 -9.06 -16.04 -14.97
N PRO A 113 -8.39 -16.84 -14.11
CA PRO A 113 -8.73 -18.24 -13.89
C PRO A 113 -10.21 -18.45 -13.60
N ALA A 114 -10.78 -17.80 -12.59
CA ALA A 114 -12.21 -17.97 -12.25
C ALA A 114 -13.17 -17.63 -13.40
N ARG A 115 -12.86 -16.60 -14.19
CA ARG A 115 -13.62 -16.24 -15.41
C ARG A 115 -13.45 -17.26 -16.53
N ALA A 116 -12.23 -17.75 -16.77
CA ALA A 116 -11.98 -18.81 -17.73
C ALA A 116 -12.69 -20.12 -17.33
N PHE A 117 -12.83 -20.37 -16.03
CA PHE A 117 -13.48 -21.56 -15.47
C PHE A 117 -15.01 -21.52 -15.53
N GLY A 118 -15.61 -20.33 -15.52
CA GLY A 118 -17.04 -20.17 -15.76
C GLY A 118 -17.45 -20.30 -17.23
N LEU A 119 -16.49 -20.33 -18.16
CA LEU A 119 -16.76 -20.29 -19.60
C LEU A 119 -16.75 -21.64 -20.30
N ASP A 120 -15.94 -22.64 -19.90
CA ASP A 120 -16.05 -24.01 -20.45
C ASP A 120 -15.02 -24.98 -19.82
N LEU A 121 -15.35 -25.68 -18.74
CA LEU A 121 -14.50 -26.76 -18.24
C LEU A 121 -15.31 -27.97 -17.78
N GLY A 122 -15.08 -29.11 -18.46
CA GLY A 122 -15.59 -30.41 -18.04
C GLY A 122 -15.07 -30.83 -16.66
N SER A 123 -15.80 -31.73 -16.01
CA SER A 123 -15.60 -32.19 -14.62
C SER A 123 -14.16 -32.59 -14.26
N ARG A 124 -13.35 -32.99 -15.24
CA ARG A 124 -11.94 -33.38 -15.06
C ARG A 124 -11.01 -32.20 -14.78
N ALA A 125 -11.32 -31.02 -15.30
CA ALA A 125 -10.49 -29.84 -15.07
C ALA A 125 -10.70 -29.28 -13.66
N GLY A 126 -11.92 -29.35 -13.11
CA GLY A 126 -12.23 -28.88 -11.74
C GLY A 126 -11.29 -29.40 -10.65
N GLY A 127 -10.92 -30.69 -10.67
CA GLY A 127 -9.99 -31.26 -9.68
C GLY A 127 -8.52 -30.84 -9.84
N VAL A 128 -8.11 -30.39 -11.03
CA VAL A 128 -6.79 -29.77 -11.26
C VAL A 128 -6.81 -28.32 -10.76
N LEU A 129 -7.97 -27.68 -10.77
CA LEU A 129 -8.15 -26.29 -10.37
C LEU A 129 -8.20 -26.08 -8.86
N ASP A 130 -8.78 -27.01 -8.10
CA ASP A 130 -8.67 -26.98 -6.64
C ASP A 130 -7.21 -27.07 -6.17
N ARG A 131 -6.33 -27.68 -7.00
CA ARG A 131 -4.88 -27.71 -6.77
C ARG A 131 -4.14 -26.46 -7.23
N LEU A 132 -4.77 -25.62 -8.06
CA LEU A 132 -4.22 -24.36 -8.60
C LEU A 132 -4.84 -23.11 -7.95
N ALA A 133 -5.90 -23.25 -7.14
CA ALA A 133 -6.35 -22.25 -6.18
C ALA A 133 -5.16 -21.87 -5.28
N PRO A 134 -5.01 -20.59 -4.92
CA PRO A 134 -3.75 -19.86 -5.00
C PRO A 134 -2.67 -20.41 -4.05
N GLY A 135 -1.96 -21.43 -4.50
CA GLY A 135 -0.55 -21.59 -4.18
C GLY A 135 0.19 -20.48 -4.91
N TRP A 136 0.31 -19.34 -4.24
CA TRP A 136 1.21 -18.23 -4.52
C TRP A 136 2.21 -18.54 -5.64
N LEU A 137 2.11 -17.83 -6.76
CA LEU A 137 3.07 -17.92 -7.88
C LEU A 137 4.51 -17.52 -7.50
N PHE A 138 4.75 -17.21 -6.22
CA PHE A 138 6.04 -16.98 -5.59
C PHE A 138 6.04 -17.60 -4.16
N PRO A 139 6.33 -18.89 -4.00
CA PRO A 139 6.32 -19.56 -2.69
C PRO A 139 7.40 -19.05 -1.72
N ASP A 140 8.44 -18.36 -2.22
CA ASP A 140 9.57 -17.91 -1.39
C ASP A 140 9.29 -16.67 -0.55
N LEU A 141 8.16 -15.97 -0.75
CA LEU A 141 7.79 -14.81 0.06
C LEU A 141 7.01 -15.15 1.34
N ALA A 142 6.52 -16.38 1.47
CA ALA A 142 5.75 -16.83 2.64
C ALA A 142 6.61 -17.47 3.74
N ARG A 143 7.85 -17.90 3.44
CA ARG A 143 8.74 -18.59 4.41
C ARG A 143 9.39 -17.66 5.45
N GLY A 144 8.98 -16.40 5.53
CA GLY A 144 9.55 -15.41 6.45
C GLY A 144 8.90 -15.32 7.84
N GLN A 145 7.86 -16.11 8.14
CA GLN A 145 7.08 -15.96 9.39
C GLN A 145 6.85 -17.24 10.21
N GLU A 146 7.45 -18.39 9.88
CA GLU A 146 7.18 -19.65 10.60
C GLU A 146 8.31 -20.14 11.52
N ASN A 147 9.30 -19.31 11.86
CA ASN A 147 10.27 -19.67 12.90
C ASN A 147 10.29 -18.63 14.03
N ALA A 148 9.25 -18.66 14.86
CA ALA A 148 9.37 -18.33 16.27
C ALA A 148 8.99 -19.59 17.05
N PRO A 149 9.94 -20.28 17.70
CA PRO A 149 9.59 -21.36 18.62
C PRO A 149 8.93 -20.76 19.86
N ASP A 150 7.78 -21.32 20.23
CA ASP A 150 7.15 -21.12 21.54
C ASP A 150 8.08 -21.65 22.63
N GLU A 151 8.80 -20.76 23.30
CA GLU A 151 9.29 -20.99 24.66
C GLU A 151 8.17 -20.59 25.63
N GLU A 152 7.51 -21.57 26.27
CA GLU A 152 7.42 -21.58 27.74
C GLU A 152 6.93 -22.92 28.34
N ALA A 153 7.70 -23.35 29.34
CA ALA A 153 7.30 -24.05 30.58
C ALA A 153 7.00 -25.56 30.58
N ALA A 154 8.02 -26.34 30.96
CA ALA A 154 7.99 -27.19 32.18
C ALA A 154 9.42 -27.49 32.66
#